data_AF-A0A0D6JH47-F1
#
_entry.id   AF-A0A0D6JH47-F1
#
_cell.length_a   1.000
_cell.length_b   1.000
_cell.length_c   1.000
_cell.angle_alpha   90.00
_cell.angle_beta   90.00
_cell.angle_gamma   90.00
#
_symmetry.space_group_name_H-M   'P 1'
#
loop_
_entity.id
_entity.type
_entity.pdbx_description
1 polymer ?
#
loop_
_entity_poly.entity_id
_entity_poly.type
_entity_poly.pdbx_seq_one_letter_code
_entity_poly.pdbx_strand_id
1 'polypeptide(L)'
;MVHAIRIHAYGGPEELKWEAVDVGEPGDGQVRIRHTAVGLNYIDTYHRTGLYPVGDLPAVIGMEGAGEVTAIGPNVAGLKVGDRVAYANPMGSYAEERVIPANRVVKVPDTIDDQTAAAMMLQGMTARYLLRMTFPVDADTTLLFHAAAGGVGLIACQWAKYLGATIIGTVGSHEKAELAKAHGCTHVINYRTENFVDRVKEITDGRGCDVVYDGVGKDTFPASLDCLRPRGMWVSFGNASGPVTGFDIGLLGQKGSLFATRPSLFAYTSTREDLEACANDLFDVVTAGHVKINVNQTYPLSAAADAHRDLEARKTTGSTVLVP
;
A
#
# COMPACT_ATOMS: atom_id res chain seq x y z
N MET A 1 1.35 -3.83 31.09
CA MET A 1 0.22 -3.72 30.15
C MET A 1 0.67 -2.82 29.05
N VAL A 2 0.40 -3.21 27.81
CA VAL A 2 0.70 -2.42 26.62
C VAL A 2 -0.60 -1.88 26.06
N HIS A 3 -0.55 -0.92 25.15
CA HIS A 3 -1.73 -0.34 24.54
C HIS A 3 -1.90 -0.76 23.07
N ALA A 4 -3.14 -0.72 22.63
CA ALA A 4 -3.53 -0.91 21.25
C ALA A 4 -4.69 0.01 20.87
N ILE A 5 -4.87 0.23 19.57
CA ILE A 5 -6.06 0.87 19.01
C ILE A 5 -7.09 -0.20 18.67
N ARG A 6 -8.24 -0.14 19.34
CA ARG A 6 -9.35 -1.08 19.14
C ARG A 6 -10.56 -0.38 18.55
N ILE A 7 -11.30 -1.09 17.71
CA ILE A 7 -12.64 -0.71 17.27
C ILE A 7 -13.66 -1.65 17.92
N HIS A 8 -14.73 -1.10 18.48
CA HIS A 8 -15.86 -1.87 19.05
C HIS A 8 -17.08 -1.87 18.14
N ALA A 9 -17.14 -0.90 17.22
CA ALA A 9 -18.11 -0.82 16.14
C ALA A 9 -17.40 -0.33 14.87
N TYR A 10 -18.03 -0.57 13.72
CA TYR A 10 -17.60 0.07 12.47
C TYR A 10 -18.04 1.53 12.45
N GLY A 11 -17.22 2.42 11.90
CA GLY A 11 -17.57 3.84 11.83
C GLY A 11 -16.45 4.75 11.36
N GLY A 12 -16.55 6.01 11.77
CA GLY A 12 -15.54 7.04 11.50
C GLY A 12 -14.32 6.90 12.40
N PRO A 13 -13.35 7.83 12.28
CA PRO A 13 -12.14 7.83 13.09
C PRO A 13 -12.37 7.81 14.62
N GLU A 14 -13.53 8.26 15.09
CA GLU A 14 -13.97 8.22 16.49
C GLU A 14 -14.08 6.81 17.07
N GLU A 15 -14.22 5.77 16.24
CA GLU A 15 -14.26 4.37 16.68
C GLU A 15 -12.88 3.83 17.10
N LEU A 16 -11.80 4.54 16.79
CA LEU A 16 -10.44 4.15 17.18
C LEU A 16 -10.20 4.50 18.67
N LYS A 17 -10.22 3.48 19.54
CA LYS A 17 -10.05 3.63 21.00
C LYS A 17 -8.65 3.18 21.42
N TRP A 18 -7.93 4.05 22.12
CA TRP A 18 -6.65 3.72 22.76
C TRP A 18 -6.91 2.99 24.08
N GLU A 19 -6.58 1.70 24.14
CA GLU A 19 -6.93 0.83 25.26
C GLU A 19 -5.73 0.00 25.71
N ALA A 20 -5.61 -0.23 27.01
CA ALA A 20 -4.68 -1.21 27.56
C ALA A 20 -5.15 -2.63 27.21
N VAL A 21 -4.23 -3.48 26.76
CA VAL A 21 -4.48 -4.86 26.35
C VAL A 21 -3.45 -5.81 26.96
N ASP A 22 -3.84 -7.08 27.06
CA ASP A 22 -2.91 -8.19 27.31
C ASP A 22 -2.55 -8.85 25.99
N VAL A 23 -1.25 -9.05 25.76
CA VAL A 23 -0.70 -9.64 24.53
C VAL A 23 -0.50 -11.14 24.68
N GLY A 24 -0.27 -11.62 25.91
CA GLY A 24 0.11 -12.99 26.18
C GLY A 24 1.53 -13.37 25.71
N GLU A 25 1.81 -14.66 25.78
CA GLU A 25 3.06 -15.27 25.31
C GLU A 25 2.85 -15.91 23.92
N PRO A 26 3.87 -15.91 23.04
CA PRO A 26 3.75 -16.51 21.72
C PRO A 26 3.57 -18.04 21.80
N GLY A 27 2.58 -18.55 21.09
CA GLY A 27 2.35 -19.98 20.92
C GLY A 27 3.24 -20.62 19.85
N ASP A 28 2.92 -21.86 19.50
CA ASP A 28 3.62 -22.60 18.44
C ASP A 28 3.64 -21.83 17.11
N GLY A 29 4.83 -21.70 16.51
CA GLY A 29 5.04 -21.00 15.25
C GLY A 29 4.86 -19.47 15.33
N GLN A 30 4.76 -18.89 16.53
CA GLN A 30 4.52 -17.46 16.73
C GLN A 30 5.71 -16.75 17.37
N VAL A 31 5.78 -15.44 17.14
CA VAL A 31 6.71 -14.52 17.82
C VAL A 31 5.93 -13.38 18.44
N ARG A 32 6.46 -12.82 19.54
CA ARG A 32 6.02 -11.54 20.07
C ARG A 32 6.94 -10.45 19.55
N ILE A 33 6.35 -9.39 19.02
CA ILE A 33 7.05 -8.21 18.50
C ILE A 33 6.67 -7.03 19.37
N ARG A 34 7.68 -6.24 19.76
CA ARG A 34 7.50 -4.87 20.23
C ARG A 34 7.70 -3.93 19.06
N HIS A 35 6.63 -3.25 18.67
CA HIS A 35 6.67 -2.30 17.56
C HIS A 35 7.48 -1.08 17.96
N THR A 36 8.31 -0.63 17.02
CA THR A 36 9.01 0.66 17.08
C THR A 36 8.42 1.64 16.07
N ALA A 37 7.73 1.12 15.05
CA ALA A 37 6.99 1.90 14.06
C ALA A 37 5.84 1.07 13.47
N VAL A 38 4.71 1.70 13.20
CA VAL A 38 3.49 1.08 12.66
C VAL A 38 3.07 1.82 11.40
N GLY A 39 2.82 1.11 10.30
CA GLY A 39 2.44 1.72 9.02
C GLY A 39 0.96 2.11 8.99
N LEU A 40 0.65 3.29 8.42
CA LEU A 40 -0.72 3.72 8.14
C LEU A 40 -1.02 3.51 6.65
N ASN A 41 -2.07 2.73 6.37
CA ASN A 41 -2.50 2.42 5.02
C ASN A 41 -4.00 2.70 4.81
N TYR A 42 -4.39 2.99 3.56
CA TYR A 42 -5.80 3.28 3.26
C TYR A 42 -6.71 2.07 3.55
N ILE A 43 -6.20 0.85 3.45
CA ILE A 43 -6.95 -0.36 3.81
C ILE A 43 -7.39 -0.38 5.29
N ASP A 44 -6.65 0.30 6.17
CA ASP A 44 -7.01 0.39 7.59
C ASP A 44 -8.30 1.18 7.79
N THR A 45 -8.61 2.14 6.91
CA THR A 45 -9.89 2.85 6.91
C THR A 45 -11.03 1.96 6.42
N TYR A 46 -10.77 1.03 5.49
CA TYR A 46 -11.78 0.06 5.03
C TYR A 46 -12.16 -0.92 6.12
N HIS A 47 -11.18 -1.37 6.92
CA HIS A 47 -11.43 -2.19 8.11
C HIS A 47 -12.23 -1.42 9.17
N ARG A 48 -11.82 -0.19 9.49
CA ARG A 48 -12.52 0.66 10.46
C ARG A 48 -13.98 0.96 10.06
N THR A 49 -14.22 1.26 8.78
CA THR A 49 -15.56 1.61 8.27
C THR A 49 -16.46 0.40 8.01
N GLY A 50 -15.92 -0.82 8.07
CA GLY A 50 -16.65 -2.05 7.77
C GLY A 50 -16.84 -2.31 6.28
N LEU A 51 -16.23 -1.52 5.39
CA LEU A 51 -16.17 -1.84 3.97
C LEU A 51 -15.50 -3.21 3.76
N TYR A 52 -14.44 -3.47 4.52
CA TYR A 52 -13.84 -4.79 4.69
C TYR A 52 -14.09 -5.27 6.12
N PRO A 53 -14.98 -6.25 6.34
CA PRO A 53 -15.28 -6.77 7.67
C PRO A 53 -14.03 -7.33 8.35
N VAL A 54 -13.88 -7.07 9.65
CA VAL A 54 -12.72 -7.49 10.47
C VAL A 54 -12.97 -8.80 11.24
N GLY A 55 -14.13 -9.42 11.06
CA GLY A 55 -14.58 -10.56 11.85
C GLY A 55 -15.24 -10.11 13.15
N ASP A 56 -14.76 -10.63 14.28
CA ASP A 56 -15.31 -10.34 15.59
C ASP A 56 -14.84 -8.99 16.14
N LEU A 57 -15.75 -8.27 16.79
CA LEU A 57 -15.46 -7.04 17.52
C LEU A 57 -15.49 -7.31 19.03
N PRO A 58 -14.68 -6.62 19.83
CA PRO A 58 -13.69 -5.59 19.44
C PRO A 58 -12.41 -6.11 18.78
N ALA A 59 -11.94 -5.41 17.74
CA ALA A 59 -10.77 -5.78 16.93
C ALA A 59 -9.65 -4.74 17.00
N VAL A 60 -8.38 -5.19 16.94
CA VAL A 60 -7.20 -4.32 16.69
C VAL A 60 -6.96 -4.27 15.18
N ILE A 61 -6.90 -3.07 14.60
CA ILE A 61 -6.69 -2.88 13.16
C ILE A 61 -5.20 -2.65 12.82
N GLY A 62 -4.92 -2.29 11.57
CA GLY A 62 -3.57 -2.02 11.07
C GLY A 62 -2.93 -3.25 10.46
N MET A 63 -2.36 -3.10 9.27
CA MET A 63 -1.79 -4.21 8.50
C MET A 63 -0.27 -4.28 8.55
N GLU A 64 0.39 -3.17 8.83
CA GLU A 64 1.83 -2.99 8.62
C GLU A 64 2.53 -2.54 9.89
N GLY A 65 3.71 -3.09 10.15
CA GLY A 65 4.53 -2.70 11.30
C GLY A 65 5.97 -3.19 11.19
N ALA A 66 6.84 -2.52 11.95
CA ALA A 66 8.23 -2.90 12.16
C ALA A 66 8.57 -2.82 13.66
N GLY A 67 9.50 -3.66 14.09
CA GLY A 67 9.88 -3.72 15.49
C GLY A 67 10.88 -4.83 15.79
N GLU A 68 11.02 -5.12 17.07
CA GLU A 68 11.98 -6.10 17.59
C GLU A 68 11.25 -7.32 18.13
N VAL A 69 11.78 -8.51 17.83
CA VAL A 69 11.29 -9.76 18.42
C VAL A 69 11.66 -9.79 19.91
N THR A 70 10.66 -9.83 20.80
CA THR A 70 10.87 -9.87 22.27
C THR A 70 10.68 -11.25 22.87
N ALA A 71 9.94 -12.14 22.21
CA ALA A 71 9.80 -13.54 22.60
C ALA A 71 9.49 -14.43 21.39
N ILE A 72 9.81 -15.72 21.53
CA ILE A 72 9.65 -16.72 20.48
C ILE A 72 8.95 -17.95 21.08
N GLY A 73 7.89 -18.41 20.41
CA GLY A 73 7.22 -19.65 20.76
C GLY A 73 7.90 -20.89 20.14
N PRO A 74 7.43 -22.09 20.47
CA PRO A 74 7.96 -23.33 19.91
C PRO A 74 7.91 -23.37 18.38
N ASN A 75 8.77 -24.19 17.75
CA ASN A 75 8.78 -24.45 16.30
C ASN A 75 8.96 -23.22 15.38
N VAL A 76 9.54 -22.14 15.90
CA VAL A 76 10.00 -21.01 15.08
C VAL A 76 11.46 -21.21 14.67
N ALA A 77 11.71 -21.18 13.37
CA ALA A 77 13.05 -21.23 12.79
C ALA A 77 13.44 -19.87 12.18
N GLY A 78 14.74 -19.59 12.12
CA GLY A 78 15.28 -18.44 11.40
C GLY A 78 15.15 -17.08 12.10
N LEU A 79 14.48 -16.98 13.26
CA LEU A 79 14.37 -15.77 14.08
C LEU A 79 14.99 -15.98 15.46
N LYS A 80 15.49 -14.90 16.07
CA LYS A 80 15.90 -14.84 17.48
C LYS A 80 15.38 -13.57 18.17
N VAL A 81 15.29 -13.59 19.50
CA VAL A 81 15.03 -12.38 20.29
C VAL A 81 16.09 -11.32 19.96
N GLY A 82 15.64 -10.07 19.77
CA GLY A 82 16.47 -8.95 19.32
C GLY A 82 16.55 -8.79 17.79
N ASP A 83 16.03 -9.74 16.99
CA ASP A 83 15.96 -9.53 15.54
C ASP A 83 14.96 -8.40 15.21
N ARG A 84 15.37 -7.50 14.32
CA ARG A 84 14.51 -6.47 13.72
C ARG A 84 13.71 -7.08 12.59
N VAL A 85 12.38 -6.92 12.65
CA VAL A 85 11.45 -7.53 11.70
C VAL A 85 10.39 -6.54 11.25
N ALA A 86 9.86 -6.76 10.04
CA ALA A 86 8.73 -6.01 9.50
C ALA A 86 7.74 -6.92 8.77
N TYR A 87 6.51 -6.44 8.59
CA TYR A 87 5.43 -7.18 7.93
C TYR A 87 4.35 -6.26 7.37
N ALA A 88 3.50 -6.80 6.49
CA ALA A 88 2.36 -6.11 5.87
C ALA A 88 1.01 -6.87 6.01
N ASN A 89 1.01 -8.01 6.72
CA ASN A 89 -0.14 -8.87 7.01
C ASN A 89 0.30 -9.94 8.03
N PRO A 90 -0.52 -10.41 9.00
CA PRO A 90 -1.93 -10.11 9.30
C PRO A 90 -2.24 -8.80 10.04
N MET A 91 -3.51 -8.41 9.99
CA MET A 91 -4.11 -7.31 10.75
C MET A 91 -3.79 -7.38 12.26
N GLY A 92 -3.69 -6.23 12.91
CA GLY A 92 -3.42 -6.06 14.34
C GLY A 92 -2.14 -5.26 14.63
N SER A 93 -1.64 -4.47 13.68
CA SER A 93 -0.39 -3.71 13.88
C SER A 93 -0.55 -2.46 14.74
N TYR A 94 -1.76 -1.94 14.95
CA TYR A 94 -1.96 -0.76 15.79
C TYR A 94 -1.92 -1.13 17.28
N ALA A 95 -0.76 -1.59 17.73
CA ALA A 95 -0.46 -1.98 19.10
C ALA A 95 1.01 -1.69 19.40
N GLU A 96 1.34 -1.44 20.67
CA GLU A 96 2.74 -1.32 21.10
C GLU A 96 3.45 -2.67 21.00
N GLU A 97 2.76 -3.76 21.33
CA GLU A 97 3.26 -5.14 21.16
C GLU A 97 2.17 -6.07 20.63
N ARG A 98 2.56 -7.14 19.93
CA ARG A 98 1.64 -8.19 19.50
C ARG A 98 2.31 -9.55 19.37
N VAL A 99 1.48 -10.60 19.40
CA VAL A 99 1.84 -11.94 18.90
C VAL A 99 1.43 -12.07 17.43
N ILE A 100 2.29 -12.68 16.61
CA ILE A 100 2.08 -12.86 15.17
C ILE A 100 2.72 -14.17 14.69
N PRO A 101 2.17 -14.86 13.67
CA PRO A 101 2.84 -16.00 13.06
C PRO A 101 4.24 -15.63 12.52
N ALA A 102 5.25 -16.41 12.90
CA ALA A 102 6.64 -16.16 12.50
C ALA A 102 6.86 -16.21 10.98
N ASN A 103 6.06 -17.01 10.28
CA ASN A 103 6.12 -17.10 8.81
C ASN A 103 5.61 -15.84 8.10
N ARG A 104 5.01 -14.88 8.82
CA ARG A 104 4.48 -13.62 8.28
C ARG A 104 5.41 -12.42 8.41
N VAL A 105 6.56 -12.59 9.05
CA VAL A 105 7.52 -11.51 9.28
C VAL A 105 8.81 -11.75 8.51
N VAL A 106 9.45 -10.69 8.07
CA VAL A 106 10.77 -10.75 7.41
C VAL A 106 11.77 -9.91 8.19
N LYS A 107 13.05 -10.29 8.15
CA LYS A 107 14.11 -9.51 8.81
C LYS A 107 14.36 -8.23 8.05
N VAL A 108 14.50 -7.13 8.79
CA VAL A 108 14.85 -5.83 8.22
C VAL A 108 16.37 -5.76 8.06
N PRO A 109 16.89 -5.42 6.86
CA PRO A 109 18.32 -5.17 6.67
C PRO A 109 18.83 -4.03 7.58
N ASP A 110 20.07 -4.13 8.06
CA ASP A 110 20.66 -3.14 8.97
C ASP A 110 20.73 -1.72 8.37
N THR A 111 20.76 -1.61 7.04
CA THR A 111 20.81 -0.34 6.30
C THR A 111 19.46 0.38 6.24
N ILE A 112 18.37 -0.25 6.69
CA ILE A 112 17.02 0.30 6.66
C ILE A 112 16.58 0.50 8.11
N ASP A 113 16.19 1.72 8.48
CA ASP A 113 15.65 2.01 9.81
C ASP A 113 14.20 1.51 9.97
N ASP A 114 13.71 1.44 11.21
CA ASP A 114 12.39 0.85 11.51
C ASP A 114 11.22 1.69 10.96
N GLN A 115 11.34 3.02 10.92
CA GLN A 115 10.27 3.86 10.37
C GLN A 115 10.16 3.68 8.86
N THR A 116 11.31 3.62 8.18
CA THR A 116 11.39 3.28 6.76
C THR A 116 10.78 1.90 6.51
N ALA A 117 11.13 0.89 7.32
CA ALA A 117 10.56 -0.45 7.19
C ALA A 117 9.03 -0.43 7.37
N ALA A 118 8.51 0.20 8.42
CA ALA A 118 7.07 0.31 8.66
C ALA A 118 6.32 1.18 7.62
N ALA A 119 7.03 1.93 6.79
CA ALA A 119 6.47 2.82 5.77
C ALA A 119 6.45 2.22 4.36
N MET A 120 7.11 1.07 4.15
CA MET A 120 7.37 0.55 2.81
C MET A 120 6.90 -0.87 2.56
N MET A 121 6.65 -1.69 3.59
CA MET A 121 6.33 -3.11 3.37
C MET A 121 5.04 -3.27 2.56
N LEU A 122 3.91 -2.77 3.05
CA LEU A 122 2.63 -2.93 2.39
C LEU A 122 2.60 -2.19 1.05
N GLN A 123 3.07 -0.94 1.05
CA GLN A 123 3.00 -0.07 -0.12
C GLN A 123 4.01 -0.49 -1.20
N GLY A 124 5.22 -0.84 -0.79
CA GLY A 124 6.30 -1.30 -1.65
C GLY A 124 6.05 -2.69 -2.21
N MET A 125 5.60 -3.64 -1.39
CA MET A 125 5.17 -4.95 -1.91
C MET A 125 3.98 -4.82 -2.86
N THR A 126 3.09 -3.85 -2.63
CA THR A 126 2.01 -3.53 -3.55
C THR A 126 2.54 -3.03 -4.89
N ALA A 127 3.42 -2.02 -4.89
CA ALA A 127 4.06 -1.54 -6.11
C ALA A 127 4.81 -2.67 -6.84
N ARG A 128 5.53 -3.52 -6.09
CA ARG A 128 6.25 -4.67 -6.61
C ARG A 128 5.32 -5.60 -7.37
N TYR A 129 4.28 -6.15 -6.73
CA TYR A 129 3.44 -7.13 -7.42
C TYR A 129 2.69 -6.51 -8.60
N LEU A 130 2.28 -5.23 -8.50
CA LEU A 130 1.62 -4.52 -9.59
C LEU A 130 2.52 -4.42 -10.83
N LEU A 131 3.77 -3.98 -10.65
CA LEU A 131 4.72 -3.70 -11.73
C LEU A 131 5.47 -4.95 -12.22
N ARG A 132 5.58 -6.01 -11.39
CA ARG A 132 6.42 -7.19 -11.72
C ARG A 132 5.60 -8.44 -11.99
N MET A 133 4.35 -8.52 -11.54
CA MET A 133 3.53 -9.73 -11.67
C MET A 133 2.18 -9.48 -12.33
N THR A 134 1.39 -8.52 -11.84
CA THR A 134 0.04 -8.26 -12.40
C THR A 134 0.12 -7.84 -13.86
N PHE A 135 1.01 -6.90 -14.16
CA PHE A 135 1.45 -6.59 -15.50
C PHE A 135 2.97 -6.45 -15.43
N PRO A 136 3.77 -7.33 -16.07
CA PRO A 136 5.22 -7.22 -16.07
C PRO A 136 5.67 -5.97 -16.86
N VAL A 137 5.99 -4.91 -16.13
CA VAL A 137 6.43 -3.62 -16.67
C VAL A 137 7.91 -3.68 -17.07
N ASP A 138 8.21 -3.14 -18.25
CA ASP A 138 9.55 -3.02 -18.82
C ASP A 138 9.75 -1.62 -19.46
N ALA A 139 10.87 -1.44 -20.16
CA ALA A 139 11.25 -0.17 -20.79
C ALA A 139 10.32 0.26 -21.95
N ASP A 140 9.58 -0.67 -22.56
CA ASP A 140 8.66 -0.39 -23.66
C ASP A 140 7.23 -0.13 -23.18
N THR A 141 7.00 -0.25 -21.87
CA THR A 141 5.69 -0.09 -21.24
C THR A 141 5.35 1.38 -21.00
N THR A 142 4.15 1.79 -21.44
CA THR A 142 3.53 3.05 -21.01
C THR A 142 2.36 2.78 -20.07
N LEU A 143 2.41 3.32 -18.85
CA LEU A 143 1.40 3.08 -17.82
C LEU A 143 0.77 4.36 -17.29
N LEU A 144 -0.52 4.29 -16.95
CA LEU A 144 -1.20 5.32 -16.14
C LEU A 144 -1.25 4.84 -14.69
N PHE A 145 -0.89 5.70 -13.75
CA PHE A 145 -0.96 5.43 -12.31
C PHE A 145 -1.74 6.53 -11.60
N HIS A 146 -2.93 6.20 -11.07
CA HIS A 146 -3.73 7.15 -10.33
C HIS A 146 -3.18 7.41 -8.92
N ALA A 147 -3.36 8.63 -8.41
CA ALA A 147 -2.86 9.07 -7.11
C ALA A 147 -1.33 8.93 -6.96
N ALA A 148 -0.59 9.39 -7.98
CA ALA A 148 0.86 9.23 -8.10
C ALA A 148 1.67 9.87 -6.95
N ALA A 149 1.09 10.78 -6.17
CA ALA A 149 1.72 11.41 -5.00
C ALA A 149 1.35 10.78 -3.65
N GLY A 150 0.57 9.70 -3.65
CA GLY A 150 0.29 8.90 -2.45
C GLY A 150 1.42 7.93 -2.13
N GLY A 151 1.30 7.18 -1.03
CA GLY A 151 2.31 6.22 -0.57
C GLY A 151 2.74 5.21 -1.64
N VAL A 152 1.79 4.42 -2.15
CA VAL A 152 2.06 3.47 -3.26
C VAL A 152 2.52 4.20 -4.53
N GLY A 153 1.91 5.35 -4.84
CA GLY A 153 2.16 6.11 -6.06
C GLY A 153 3.62 6.59 -6.18
N LEU A 154 4.19 7.13 -5.10
CA LEU A 154 5.58 7.62 -5.11
C LEU A 154 6.58 6.48 -5.22
N ILE A 155 6.30 5.33 -4.60
CA ILE A 155 7.12 4.12 -4.78
C ILE A 155 7.03 3.64 -6.24
N ALA A 156 5.82 3.55 -6.78
CA ALA A 156 5.58 3.09 -8.14
C ALA A 156 6.24 4.00 -9.19
N CYS A 157 6.26 5.33 -8.99
CA CYS A 157 6.96 6.26 -9.88
C CYS A 157 8.46 5.96 -9.95
N GLN A 158 9.10 5.77 -8.80
CA GLN A 158 10.54 5.50 -8.72
C GLN A 158 10.86 4.14 -9.33
N TRP A 159 10.06 3.13 -9.00
CA TRP A 159 10.28 1.77 -9.47
C TRP A 159 10.01 1.64 -10.97
N ALA A 160 8.94 2.25 -11.50
CA ALA A 160 8.67 2.29 -12.94
C ALA A 160 9.82 2.98 -13.71
N LYS A 161 10.34 4.10 -13.17
CA LYS A 161 11.52 4.77 -13.73
C LYS A 161 12.76 3.86 -13.73
N TYR A 162 12.99 3.12 -12.65
CA TYR A 162 14.08 2.14 -12.57
C TYR A 162 13.94 1.03 -13.61
N LEU A 163 12.71 0.59 -13.91
CA LEU A 163 12.41 -0.39 -14.97
C LEU A 163 12.50 0.20 -16.39
N GLY A 164 12.67 1.53 -16.52
CA GLY A 164 12.74 2.23 -17.80
C GLY A 164 11.39 2.59 -18.42
N ALA A 165 10.28 2.33 -17.72
CA ALA A 165 8.94 2.55 -18.24
C ALA A 165 8.56 4.03 -18.33
N THR A 166 7.61 4.35 -19.21
CA THR A 166 6.96 5.66 -19.25
C THR A 166 5.76 5.67 -18.32
N ILE A 167 5.82 6.44 -17.23
CA ILE A 167 4.71 6.56 -16.29
C ILE A 167 4.01 7.91 -16.44
N ILE A 168 2.69 7.85 -16.61
CA ILE A 168 1.77 8.98 -16.55
C ILE A 168 1.06 8.90 -15.20
N GLY A 169 1.23 9.92 -14.35
CA GLY A 169 0.62 9.97 -13.03
C GLY A 169 -0.53 10.97 -12.95
N THR A 170 -1.60 10.64 -12.22
CA THR A 170 -2.62 11.65 -11.85
C THR A 170 -2.49 12.10 -10.40
N VAL A 171 -2.68 13.39 -10.17
CA VAL A 171 -2.62 14.02 -8.85
C VAL A 171 -3.74 15.05 -8.66
N GLY A 172 -3.96 15.50 -7.43
CA GLY A 172 -5.03 16.45 -7.08
C GLY A 172 -4.58 17.86 -6.69
N SER A 173 -3.31 18.21 -6.86
CA SER A 173 -2.81 19.57 -6.66
C SER A 173 -1.48 19.78 -7.38
N HIS A 174 -1.03 21.04 -7.48
CA HIS A 174 0.25 21.39 -8.09
C HIS A 174 1.43 20.88 -7.25
N GLU A 175 1.36 21.00 -5.93
CA GLU A 175 2.40 20.53 -5.00
C GLU A 175 2.59 19.02 -5.11
N LYS A 176 1.47 18.27 -5.24
CA LYS A 176 1.50 16.83 -5.50
C LYS A 176 2.07 16.51 -6.88
N ALA A 177 1.89 17.39 -7.87
CA ALA A 177 2.47 17.20 -9.19
C ALA A 177 3.99 17.29 -9.16
N GLU A 178 4.52 18.33 -8.52
CA GLU A 178 5.97 18.49 -8.35
C GLU A 178 6.57 17.35 -7.52
N LEU A 179 5.87 16.89 -6.49
CA LEU A 179 6.29 15.73 -5.71
C LEU A 179 6.38 14.46 -6.57
N ALA A 180 5.35 14.17 -7.39
CA ALA A 180 5.36 13.00 -8.26
C ALA A 180 6.50 13.07 -9.31
N LYS A 181 6.72 14.24 -9.93
CA LYS A 181 7.85 14.45 -10.87
C LYS A 181 9.20 14.21 -10.19
N ALA A 182 9.39 14.74 -8.99
CA ALA A 182 10.62 14.55 -8.21
C ALA A 182 10.91 13.06 -7.89
N HIS A 183 9.86 12.24 -7.85
CA HIS A 183 9.96 10.79 -7.62
C HIS A 183 9.92 9.96 -8.92
N GLY A 184 10.20 10.59 -10.06
CA GLY A 184 10.39 9.87 -11.32
C GLY A 184 9.15 9.68 -12.17
N CYS A 185 8.03 10.35 -11.86
CA CYS A 185 6.87 10.36 -12.74
C CYS A 185 7.19 11.12 -14.04
N THR A 186 7.16 10.44 -15.19
CA THR A 186 7.54 11.00 -16.51
C THR A 186 6.60 12.12 -16.93
N HIS A 187 5.29 11.90 -16.80
CA HIS A 187 4.26 12.89 -17.09
C HIS A 187 3.29 12.95 -15.92
N VAL A 188 2.85 14.15 -15.55
CA VAL A 188 1.88 14.32 -14.45
C VAL A 188 0.69 15.15 -14.92
N ILE A 189 -0.50 14.66 -14.61
CA ILE A 189 -1.78 15.29 -14.91
C ILE A 189 -2.44 15.70 -13.60
N ASN A 190 -2.76 16.98 -13.44
CA ASN A 190 -3.61 17.42 -12.35
C ASN A 190 -5.08 17.27 -12.75
N TYR A 191 -5.70 16.17 -12.34
CA TYR A 191 -7.06 15.79 -12.74
C TYR A 191 -8.17 16.73 -12.22
N ARG A 192 -7.83 17.76 -11.42
CA ARG A 192 -8.78 18.78 -10.95
C ARG A 192 -8.85 19.97 -11.91
N THR A 193 -7.83 20.14 -12.75
CA THR A 193 -7.71 21.23 -13.72
C THR A 193 -7.65 20.73 -15.16
N GLU A 194 -7.36 19.43 -15.36
CA GLU A 194 -7.21 18.79 -16.66
C GLU A 194 -8.13 17.56 -16.76
N ASN A 195 -8.59 17.25 -17.97
CA ASN A 195 -9.19 15.95 -18.27
C ASN A 195 -8.08 14.92 -18.53
N PHE A 196 -7.96 13.91 -17.66
CA PHE A 196 -6.86 12.95 -17.79
C PHE A 196 -6.95 12.03 -19.00
N VAL A 197 -8.15 11.78 -19.54
CA VAL A 197 -8.31 10.96 -20.76
C VAL A 197 -7.73 11.69 -21.96
N ASP A 198 -8.06 12.98 -22.12
CA ASP A 198 -7.56 13.81 -23.21
C ASP A 198 -6.03 13.96 -23.13
N ARG A 199 -5.50 14.20 -21.93
CA ARG A 199 -4.06 14.32 -21.70
C ARG A 199 -3.31 13.02 -21.95
N VAL A 200 -3.84 11.87 -21.52
CA VAL A 200 -3.24 10.56 -21.84
C VAL A 200 -3.22 10.35 -23.35
N LYS A 201 -4.31 10.67 -24.05
CA LYS A 201 -4.38 10.56 -25.50
C LYS A 201 -3.32 11.43 -26.19
N GLU A 202 -3.13 12.66 -25.73
CA GLU A 202 -2.08 13.55 -26.24
C GLU A 202 -0.67 13.03 -25.96
N ILE A 203 -0.38 12.63 -24.72
CA ILE A 203 0.95 12.13 -24.31
C ILE A 203 1.33 10.85 -25.08
N THR A 204 0.34 10.03 -25.43
CA THR A 204 0.55 8.73 -26.08
C THR A 204 0.31 8.77 -27.60
N ASP A 205 0.19 9.95 -28.20
CA ASP A 205 -0.13 10.12 -29.63
C ASP A 205 -1.35 9.28 -30.09
N GLY A 206 -2.33 9.14 -29.21
CA GLY A 206 -3.55 8.38 -29.43
C GLY A 206 -3.44 6.86 -29.26
N ARG A 207 -2.25 6.31 -28.95
CA ARG A 207 -2.07 4.87 -28.71
C ARG A 207 -2.79 4.39 -27.46
N GLY A 208 -2.79 5.18 -26.39
CA GLY A 208 -3.23 4.77 -25.05
C GLY A 208 -2.18 3.95 -24.29
N CYS A 209 -2.42 3.74 -22.99
CA CYS A 209 -1.53 3.01 -22.09
C CYS A 209 -1.66 1.49 -22.23
N ASP A 210 -0.56 0.77 -22.00
CA ASP A 210 -0.54 -0.69 -21.91
C ASP A 210 -1.30 -1.20 -20.67
N VAL A 211 -1.15 -0.47 -19.56
CA VAL A 211 -1.79 -0.78 -18.28
C VAL A 211 -2.21 0.50 -17.54
N VAL A 212 -3.34 0.46 -16.86
CA VAL A 212 -3.82 1.51 -15.95
C VAL A 212 -3.93 0.92 -14.55
N TYR A 213 -3.16 1.46 -13.61
CA TYR A 213 -3.23 1.12 -12.19
C TYR A 213 -4.12 2.13 -11.46
N ASP A 214 -5.28 1.65 -11.00
CA ASP A 214 -6.32 2.45 -10.37
C ASP A 214 -6.52 2.08 -8.90
N GLY A 215 -5.95 2.90 -8.02
CA GLY A 215 -6.16 2.84 -6.57
C GLY A 215 -7.30 3.73 -6.08
N VAL A 216 -7.91 4.54 -6.95
CA VAL A 216 -8.93 5.53 -6.60
C VAL A 216 -10.32 4.92 -6.67
N GLY A 217 -10.65 4.16 -7.71
CA GLY A 217 -11.90 3.43 -7.83
C GLY A 217 -13.05 4.26 -8.41
N LYS A 218 -14.12 4.47 -7.63
CA LYS A 218 -15.39 5.08 -8.09
C LYS A 218 -15.23 6.35 -8.95
N ASP A 219 -14.39 7.30 -8.55
CA ASP A 219 -14.28 8.60 -9.23
C ASP A 219 -13.47 8.55 -10.55
N THR A 220 -12.63 7.54 -10.73
CA THR A 220 -11.78 7.35 -11.93
C THR A 220 -12.35 6.31 -12.89
N PHE A 221 -13.30 5.49 -12.43
CA PHE A 221 -14.08 4.59 -13.26
C PHE A 221 -15.34 5.29 -13.81
N PRO A 222 -15.72 5.11 -15.09
CA PRO A 222 -15.12 4.22 -16.10
C PRO A 222 -14.02 4.87 -16.95
N ALA A 223 -13.71 6.16 -16.76
CA ALA A 223 -12.79 6.91 -17.61
C ALA A 223 -11.35 6.33 -17.67
N SER A 224 -10.92 5.59 -16.63
CA SER A 224 -9.68 4.80 -16.66
C SER A 224 -9.62 3.82 -17.84
N LEU A 225 -10.76 3.25 -18.24
CA LEU A 225 -10.82 2.31 -19.38
C LEU A 225 -10.57 3.02 -20.72
N ASP A 226 -10.90 4.31 -20.82
CA ASP A 226 -10.68 5.11 -22.03
C ASP A 226 -9.22 5.53 -22.23
N CYS A 227 -8.37 5.29 -21.23
CA CYS A 227 -6.94 5.57 -21.28
C CYS A 227 -6.13 4.38 -21.81
N LEU A 228 -6.75 3.21 -22.01
CA LEU A 228 -6.06 1.99 -22.44
C LEU A 228 -5.97 1.89 -23.95
N ARG A 229 -4.86 1.36 -24.42
CA ARG A 229 -4.78 0.85 -25.80
C ARG A 229 -5.67 -0.39 -25.96
N PRO A 230 -6.02 -0.80 -27.20
CA PRO A 230 -6.66 -2.08 -27.44
C PRO A 230 -5.89 -3.22 -26.77
N ARG A 231 -6.63 -4.13 -26.11
CA ARG A 231 -6.09 -5.23 -25.29
C ARG A 231 -5.18 -4.78 -24.13
N GLY A 232 -5.32 -3.54 -23.67
CA GLY A 232 -4.68 -3.07 -22.45
C GLY A 232 -5.34 -3.66 -21.20
N MET A 233 -4.67 -3.51 -20.05
CA MET A 233 -5.15 -4.03 -18.77
C MET A 233 -5.53 -2.92 -17.79
N TRP A 234 -6.75 -2.98 -17.26
CA TRP A 234 -7.16 -2.15 -16.13
C TRP A 234 -6.98 -2.93 -14.83
N VAL A 235 -6.19 -2.37 -13.92
CA VAL A 235 -5.86 -2.97 -12.62
C VAL A 235 -6.51 -2.13 -11.53
N SER A 236 -7.70 -2.54 -11.07
CA SER A 236 -8.43 -1.88 -9.99
C SER A 236 -7.99 -2.44 -8.63
N PHE A 237 -7.03 -1.78 -7.98
CA PHE A 237 -6.38 -2.28 -6.76
C PHE A 237 -6.78 -1.52 -5.47
N GLY A 238 -7.59 -0.46 -5.57
CA GLY A 238 -8.03 0.34 -4.43
C GLY A 238 -9.44 0.91 -4.57
N ASN A 239 -9.91 1.58 -3.52
CA ASN A 239 -11.24 2.21 -3.42
C ASN A 239 -11.17 3.58 -2.73
N ALA A 240 -10.12 4.39 -2.96
CA ALA A 240 -9.94 5.61 -2.18
C ALA A 240 -11.13 6.58 -2.26
N SER A 241 -11.83 6.61 -3.41
CA SER A 241 -13.07 7.37 -3.63
C SER A 241 -14.36 6.56 -3.40
N GLY A 242 -14.23 5.31 -3.00
CA GLY A 242 -15.32 4.35 -2.87
C GLY A 242 -15.23 3.20 -3.88
N PRO A 243 -16.03 2.13 -3.67
CA PRO A 243 -16.02 0.94 -4.50
C PRO A 243 -16.65 1.19 -5.87
N VAL A 244 -16.08 0.55 -6.89
CA VAL A 244 -16.72 0.39 -8.19
C VAL A 244 -17.82 -0.66 -8.05
N THR A 245 -19.07 -0.27 -8.29
CA THR A 245 -20.25 -1.14 -8.24
C THR A 245 -20.93 -1.16 -9.61
N GLY A 246 -21.64 -2.26 -9.92
CA GLY A 246 -22.39 -2.36 -11.19
C GLY A 246 -21.50 -2.39 -12.45
N PHE A 247 -20.32 -3.02 -12.37
CA PHE A 247 -19.42 -3.15 -13.53
C PHE A 247 -20.00 -4.09 -14.58
N ASP A 248 -20.42 -3.55 -15.73
CA ASP A 248 -20.82 -4.33 -16.90
C ASP A 248 -19.56 -4.81 -17.66
N ILE A 249 -19.34 -6.13 -17.65
CA ILE A 249 -18.22 -6.77 -18.32
C ILE A 249 -18.20 -6.53 -19.84
N GLY A 250 -19.37 -6.25 -20.45
CA GLY A 250 -19.50 -5.90 -21.87
C GLY A 250 -18.72 -4.63 -22.26
N LEU A 251 -18.50 -3.72 -21.31
CA LEU A 251 -17.69 -2.51 -21.52
C LEU A 251 -16.26 -2.84 -21.97
N LEU A 252 -15.69 -3.96 -21.50
CA LEU A 252 -14.34 -4.38 -21.89
C LEU A 252 -14.27 -4.72 -23.39
N GLY A 253 -15.31 -5.37 -23.93
CA GLY A 253 -15.41 -5.66 -25.35
C GLY A 253 -15.53 -4.38 -26.17
N GLN A 254 -16.42 -3.47 -25.75
CA GLN A 254 -16.69 -2.20 -26.44
C GLN A 254 -15.47 -1.28 -26.49
N LYS A 255 -14.65 -1.25 -25.43
CA LYS A 255 -13.46 -0.37 -25.34
C LYS A 255 -12.17 -1.01 -25.88
N GLY A 256 -12.29 -2.01 -26.74
CA GLY A 256 -11.14 -2.60 -27.45
C GLY A 256 -10.60 -3.89 -26.85
N SER A 257 -11.49 -4.78 -26.40
CA SER A 257 -11.15 -6.10 -25.84
C SER A 257 -10.17 -6.01 -24.67
N LEU A 258 -10.48 -5.13 -23.72
CA LEU A 258 -9.67 -4.85 -22.55
C LEU A 258 -9.66 -6.03 -21.56
N PHE A 259 -8.61 -6.10 -20.74
CA PHE A 259 -8.56 -6.96 -19.56
C PHE A 259 -8.86 -6.14 -18.32
N ALA A 260 -9.47 -6.75 -17.30
CA ALA A 260 -9.67 -6.15 -15.99
C ALA A 260 -9.29 -7.14 -14.89
N THR A 261 -8.64 -6.64 -13.83
CA THR A 261 -8.32 -7.44 -12.65
C THR A 261 -8.41 -6.62 -11.38
N ARG A 262 -8.63 -7.32 -10.27
CA ARG A 262 -8.75 -6.77 -8.93
C ARG A 262 -7.81 -7.50 -7.97
N PRO A 263 -6.51 -7.17 -7.96
CA PRO A 263 -5.52 -7.89 -7.18
C PRO A 263 -5.57 -7.50 -5.70
N SER A 264 -4.99 -8.35 -4.85
CA SER A 264 -4.75 -8.08 -3.42
C SER A 264 -3.37 -8.61 -3.03
N LEU A 265 -2.64 -7.85 -2.22
CA LEU A 265 -1.32 -8.26 -1.71
C LEU A 265 -1.35 -9.66 -1.09
N PHE A 266 -2.44 -10.02 -0.40
CA PHE A 266 -2.56 -11.30 0.30
C PHE A 266 -2.47 -12.51 -0.62
N ALA A 267 -2.93 -12.37 -1.87
CA ALA A 267 -2.80 -13.43 -2.88
C ALA A 267 -1.35 -13.56 -3.38
N TYR A 268 -0.66 -12.42 -3.55
CA TYR A 268 0.71 -12.35 -4.04
C TYR A 268 1.79 -12.60 -2.98
N THR A 269 1.41 -12.70 -1.71
CA THR A 269 2.30 -13.08 -0.59
C THR A 269 1.63 -14.17 0.26
N SER A 270 0.94 -15.11 -0.40
CA SER A 270 0.15 -16.13 0.28
C SER A 270 1.05 -17.20 0.93
N THR A 271 2.15 -17.54 0.26
CA THR A 271 3.17 -18.46 0.77
C THR A 271 4.35 -17.71 1.39
N ARG A 272 5.19 -18.44 2.16
CA ARG A 272 6.44 -17.88 2.70
C ARG A 272 7.41 -17.48 1.60
N GLU A 273 7.54 -18.33 0.58
CA GLU A 273 8.42 -18.10 -0.57
C GLU A 273 8.02 -16.82 -1.33
N ASP A 274 6.72 -16.64 -1.60
CA ASP A 274 6.24 -15.44 -2.27
C ASP A 274 6.47 -14.17 -1.43
N LEU A 275 6.25 -14.26 -0.11
CA LEU A 275 6.52 -13.15 0.81
C LEU A 275 8.00 -12.76 0.79
N GLU A 276 8.90 -13.74 0.89
CA GLU A 276 10.35 -13.49 0.88
C GLU A 276 10.82 -12.96 -0.46
N ALA A 277 10.36 -13.51 -1.59
CA ALA A 277 10.69 -13.01 -2.92
C ALA A 277 10.21 -11.55 -3.10
N CYS A 278 9.00 -11.24 -2.65
CA CYS A 278 8.45 -9.89 -2.72
C CYS A 278 9.22 -8.91 -1.81
N ALA A 279 9.57 -9.33 -0.59
CA ALA A 279 10.35 -8.52 0.35
C ALA A 279 11.76 -8.26 -0.17
N ASN A 280 12.44 -9.28 -0.69
CA ASN A 280 13.80 -9.17 -1.19
C ASN A 280 13.88 -8.23 -2.39
N ASP A 281 12.96 -8.35 -3.37
CA ASP A 281 12.90 -7.40 -4.49
C ASP A 281 12.74 -5.95 -4.02
N LEU A 282 11.93 -5.72 -2.98
CA LEU A 282 11.74 -4.40 -2.38
C LEU A 282 13.01 -3.92 -1.65
N PHE A 283 13.60 -4.76 -0.82
CA PHE A 283 14.85 -4.42 -0.12
C PHE A 283 15.97 -4.11 -1.10
N ASP A 284 16.09 -4.84 -2.19
CA ASP A 284 17.13 -4.63 -3.20
C ASP A 284 17.01 -3.25 -3.85
N VAL A 285 15.81 -2.84 -4.29
CA VAL A 285 15.64 -1.51 -4.91
C VAL A 285 15.77 -0.36 -3.91
N VAL A 286 15.43 -0.59 -2.64
CA VAL A 286 15.57 0.42 -1.58
C VAL A 286 17.02 0.58 -1.16
N THR A 287 17.73 -0.53 -0.91
CA THR A 287 19.15 -0.51 -0.52
C THR A 287 20.06 -0.02 -1.65
N ALA A 288 19.74 -0.32 -2.91
CA ALA A 288 20.42 0.26 -4.07
C ALA A 288 20.11 1.74 -4.31
N GLY A 289 19.14 2.31 -3.59
CA GLY A 289 18.75 3.72 -3.70
C GLY A 289 17.92 4.07 -4.94
N HIS A 290 17.44 3.07 -5.67
CA HIS A 290 16.52 3.25 -6.80
C HIS A 290 15.13 3.70 -6.33
N VAL A 291 14.70 3.22 -5.16
CA VAL A 291 13.47 3.62 -4.50
C VAL A 291 13.83 4.19 -3.13
N LYS A 292 13.47 5.46 -2.89
CA LYS A 292 13.59 6.10 -1.58
C LYS A 292 12.22 6.18 -0.93
N ILE A 293 12.17 5.76 0.32
CA ILE A 293 10.95 5.78 1.14
C ILE A 293 11.03 7.02 2.01
N ASN A 294 10.11 7.95 1.79
CA ASN A 294 10.04 9.17 2.58
C ASN A 294 8.86 9.06 3.56
N VAL A 295 9.19 9.04 4.85
CA VAL A 295 8.21 9.21 5.93
C VAL A 295 7.95 10.71 6.06
N ASN A 296 6.87 11.17 5.43
CA ASN A 296 6.59 12.60 5.36
C ASN A 296 5.86 13.11 6.61
N GLN A 297 5.24 12.20 7.36
CA GLN A 297 4.51 12.53 8.58
C GLN A 297 4.54 11.36 9.57
N THR A 298 4.61 11.72 10.86
CA THR A 298 4.56 10.79 11.98
C THR A 298 3.51 11.23 12.98
N TYR A 299 2.77 10.28 13.55
CA TYR A 299 1.82 10.52 14.64
C TYR A 299 2.13 9.58 15.80
N PRO A 300 1.87 9.96 17.05
CA PRO A 300 1.79 8.98 18.13
C PRO A 300 0.73 7.92 17.79
N LEU A 301 0.95 6.66 18.17
CA LEU A 301 -0.01 5.57 17.93
C LEU A 301 -1.36 5.86 18.60
N SER A 302 -1.35 6.49 19.77
CA SER A 302 -2.55 6.97 20.48
C SER A 302 -3.36 8.00 19.68
N ALA A 303 -2.76 8.64 18.66
CA ALA A 303 -3.40 9.63 17.79
C ALA A 303 -3.80 9.04 16.41
N ALA A 304 -3.94 7.72 16.29
CA ALA A 304 -4.35 7.05 15.05
C ALA A 304 -5.64 7.64 14.44
N ALA A 305 -6.57 8.13 15.26
CA ALA A 305 -7.77 8.82 14.80
C ALA A 305 -7.48 10.09 14.00
N ASP A 306 -6.52 10.90 14.42
CA ASP A 306 -6.10 12.10 13.67
C ASP A 306 -5.39 11.72 12.38
N ALA A 307 -4.52 10.72 12.44
CA ALA A 307 -3.83 10.22 11.25
C ALA A 307 -4.82 9.70 10.18
N HIS A 308 -5.86 8.99 10.60
CA HIS A 308 -6.95 8.57 9.70
C HIS A 308 -7.73 9.76 9.12
N ARG A 309 -8.06 10.78 9.94
CA ARG A 309 -8.74 11.99 9.46
C ARG A 309 -7.95 12.68 8.34
N ASP A 310 -6.65 12.85 8.52
CA ASP A 310 -5.80 13.53 7.54
C ASP A 310 -5.56 12.70 6.27
N LEU A 311 -5.48 11.37 6.41
CA LEU A 311 -5.41 10.45 5.27
C LEU A 311 -6.67 10.54 4.40
N GLU A 312 -7.86 10.45 5.02
CA GLU A 312 -9.15 10.49 4.32
C GLU A 312 -9.43 11.88 3.73
N ALA A 313 -8.96 12.94 4.39
CA ALA A 313 -9.02 14.32 3.88
C ALA A 313 -8.02 14.60 2.75
N ARG A 314 -7.25 13.60 2.30
CA ARG A 314 -6.23 13.70 1.24
C ARG A 314 -5.13 14.73 1.55
N LYS A 315 -4.86 15.01 2.83
CA LYS A 315 -3.82 15.95 3.28
C LYS A 315 -2.43 15.32 3.35
N THR A 316 -2.35 14.00 3.38
CA THR A 316 -1.07 13.28 3.39
C THR A 316 -0.45 13.18 2.00
N THR A 317 0.88 13.01 1.99
CA THR A 317 1.68 12.63 0.81
C THR A 317 2.70 11.58 1.23
N GLY A 318 3.10 10.70 0.31
CA GLY A 318 4.01 9.60 0.65
C GLY A 318 3.48 8.72 1.79
N SER A 319 4.40 8.21 2.62
CA SER A 319 4.07 7.30 3.71
C SER A 319 3.85 8.04 5.03
N THR A 320 2.94 7.52 5.85
CA THR A 320 2.68 7.96 7.22
C THR A 320 3.01 6.82 8.18
N VAL A 321 3.68 7.14 9.29
CA VAL A 321 4.00 6.18 10.35
C VAL A 321 3.34 6.59 11.66
N LEU A 322 2.83 5.62 12.41
CA LEU A 322 2.40 5.74 13.79
C LEU A 322 3.54 5.25 14.70
N VAL A 323 3.91 6.05 15.70
CA VAL A 323 4.99 5.76 16.65
C VAL A 323 4.37 5.31 17.96
N PRO A 324 4.58 4.04 18.38
CA PRO A 324 4.11 3.51 19.65
C PRO A 324 4.57 4.31 20.88
#